data_AF-A0A1T1ZXM2-F1
#
_entry.id   AF-A0A1T1ZXM2-F1
#
_cell.length_a   1.000
_cell.length_b   1.000
_cell.length_c   1.000
_cell.angle_alpha   90.00
_cell.angle_beta   90.00
_cell.angle_gamma   90.00
#
_symmetry.space_group_name_H-M   'P 1'
#
loop_
_entity.id
_entity.type
_entity.pdbx_description
1 polymer ?
#
loop_
_entity_poly.entity_id
_entity_poly.type
_entity_poly.pdbx_seq_one_letter_code
_entity_poly.pdbx_strand_id
1 'polypeptide(L)'
;MEKERRLKAKIAAEQKEAAERRRRDEATEQTNNVLFAKREKQLERRRFLDLFGQGYIDRAHYGRVMRILRSVADGNPIETDDLLWLGSTGSDYWTEELRKAHHCNKAEAFTEAWHHTNDVWQAINACAHWRKAGCAETGLAIAGQALSQVTDKKMRSAALTTRGGALRDLHRYDEAKLSGDEAHELTPTDFRPCTLLGAVHMEMGDLMAGTDWYAKAEALGADQETIDREIRSILAAATRGERKRMKEALKSRDPHRYSWL
;
A
#
# COMPACT_ATOMS: atom_id res chain seq x y z
N MET A 1 -46.40 -69.97 4.25
CA MET A 1 -45.53 -70.15 3.07
C MET A 1 -45.69 -69.03 2.03
N GLU A 2 -46.79 -68.91 1.29
CA GLU A 2 -46.87 -67.95 0.16
C GLU A 2 -47.05 -66.48 0.57
N LYS A 3 -47.88 -66.18 1.58
CA LYS A 3 -48.02 -64.84 2.16
C LYS A 3 -46.71 -64.31 2.75
N GLU A 4 -45.93 -65.20 3.36
CA GLU A 4 -44.64 -64.89 3.99
C GLU A 4 -43.56 -64.60 2.95
N ARG A 5 -43.56 -65.34 1.82
CA ARG A 5 -42.73 -65.06 0.65
C ARG A 5 -43.06 -63.71 0.01
N ARG A 6 -44.35 -63.38 -0.10
CA ARG A 6 -44.82 -62.07 -0.61
C ARG A 6 -44.41 -60.92 0.31
N LEU A 7 -44.50 -61.09 1.63
CA LEU A 7 -44.08 -60.07 2.60
C LEU A 7 -42.56 -59.83 2.55
N LYS A 8 -41.76 -60.91 2.50
CA LYS A 8 -40.30 -60.80 2.33
C LYS A 8 -39.90 -60.14 1.02
N ALA A 9 -40.58 -60.46 -0.08
CA ALA A 9 -40.33 -59.83 -1.37
C ALA A 9 -40.68 -58.33 -1.37
N LYS A 10 -41.77 -57.94 -0.68
CA LYS A 10 -42.16 -56.53 -0.53
C LYS A 10 -41.14 -55.73 0.28
N ILE A 11 -40.70 -56.26 1.42
CA ILE A 11 -39.66 -55.63 2.26
C ILE A 11 -38.35 -55.48 1.49
N ALA A 12 -37.93 -56.51 0.75
CA ALA A 12 -36.71 -56.45 -0.07
C ALA A 12 -36.84 -55.41 -1.20
N ALA A 13 -38.01 -55.26 -1.81
CA ALA A 13 -38.27 -54.24 -2.82
C ALA A 13 -38.24 -52.83 -2.22
N GLU A 14 -38.86 -52.61 -1.06
CA GLU A 14 -38.83 -51.32 -0.35
C GLU A 14 -37.40 -50.95 0.12
N GLN A 15 -36.63 -51.92 0.61
CA GLN A 15 -35.22 -51.72 0.96
C GLN A 15 -34.36 -51.36 -0.25
N LYS A 16 -34.61 -52.01 -1.40
CA LYS A 16 -33.91 -51.70 -2.65
C LYS A 16 -34.26 -50.30 -3.16
N GLU A 17 -35.53 -49.92 -3.15
CA GLU A 17 -35.97 -48.57 -3.54
C GLU A 17 -35.41 -47.50 -2.60
N ALA A 18 -35.40 -47.74 -1.29
CA ALA A 18 -34.79 -46.83 -0.32
C ALA A 18 -33.26 -46.69 -0.53
N ALA A 19 -32.56 -47.78 -0.82
CA ALA A 19 -31.14 -47.76 -1.14
C ALA A 19 -30.85 -47.02 -2.46
N GLU A 20 -31.68 -47.20 -3.48
CA GLU A 20 -31.58 -46.48 -4.75
C GLU A 20 -31.87 -44.98 -4.59
N ARG A 21 -32.85 -44.59 -3.76
CA ARG A 21 -33.10 -43.18 -3.41
C ARG A 21 -31.91 -42.55 -2.71
N ARG A 22 -31.36 -43.20 -1.66
CA ARG A 22 -30.16 -42.70 -0.95
C ARG A 22 -28.98 -42.49 -1.89
N ARG A 23 -28.71 -43.45 -2.79
CA ARG A 23 -27.65 -43.31 -3.80
C ARG A 23 -27.88 -42.13 -4.75
N ARG A 24 -29.13 -41.88 -5.15
CA ARG A 24 -29.49 -40.71 -5.98
C ARG A 24 -29.32 -39.40 -5.21
N ASP A 25 -29.72 -39.37 -3.94
CA ASP A 25 -29.59 -38.20 -3.07
C ASP A 25 -28.12 -37.88 -2.81
N GLU A 26 -27.30 -38.87 -2.46
CA GLU A 26 -25.84 -38.74 -2.27
C GLU A 26 -25.14 -38.25 -3.55
N ALA A 27 -25.49 -38.82 -4.71
CA ALA A 27 -24.94 -38.37 -5.99
C ALA A 27 -25.35 -36.92 -6.33
N THR A 28 -26.58 -36.53 -5.99
CA THR A 28 -27.08 -35.17 -6.16
C THR A 28 -26.35 -34.20 -5.24
N GLU A 29 -26.18 -34.56 -3.97
CA GLU A 29 -25.44 -33.76 -2.98
C GLU A 29 -23.98 -33.59 -3.38
N GLN A 30 -23.30 -34.65 -3.84
CA GLN A 30 -21.93 -34.57 -4.31
C GLN A 30 -21.79 -33.64 -5.52
N THR A 31 -22.71 -33.72 -6.48
CA THR A 31 -22.75 -32.82 -7.65
C THR A 31 -22.98 -31.37 -7.23
N ASN A 32 -23.92 -31.14 -6.32
CA ASN A 32 -24.23 -29.82 -5.79
C ASN A 32 -23.04 -29.23 -5.04
N ASN A 33 -22.35 -30.01 -4.21
CA ASN A 33 -21.15 -29.57 -3.48
C ASN A 33 -20.03 -29.13 -4.43
N VAL A 34 -19.81 -29.85 -5.53
CA VAL A 34 -18.85 -29.45 -6.57
C VAL A 34 -19.26 -28.15 -7.24
N LEU A 35 -20.54 -27.97 -7.56
CA LEU A 35 -21.07 -26.75 -8.16
C LEU A 35 -20.96 -25.55 -7.20
N PHE A 36 -21.29 -25.73 -5.92
CA PHE A 36 -21.17 -24.69 -4.90
C PHE A 36 -19.71 -24.29 -4.67
N ALA A 37 -18.81 -25.25 -4.52
CA ALA A 37 -17.38 -24.97 -4.38
C ALA A 37 -16.81 -24.25 -5.62
N LYS A 38 -17.27 -24.61 -6.82
CA LYS A 38 -16.89 -23.90 -8.05
C LYS A 38 -17.40 -22.46 -8.06
N ARG A 39 -18.66 -22.24 -7.65
CA ARG A 39 -19.29 -20.92 -7.57
C ARG A 39 -18.61 -20.04 -6.53
N GLU A 40 -18.30 -20.59 -5.36
CA GLU A 40 -17.59 -19.89 -4.29
C GLU A 40 -16.20 -19.43 -4.74
N LYS A 41 -15.41 -20.32 -5.35
CA LYS A 41 -14.13 -19.96 -5.97
C LYS A 41 -14.26 -18.87 -7.03
N GLN A 42 -15.35 -18.87 -7.80
CA GLN A 42 -15.59 -17.84 -8.81
C GLN A 42 -15.92 -16.48 -8.18
N LEU A 43 -16.72 -16.47 -7.11
CA LEU A 43 -17.07 -15.27 -6.36
C LEU A 43 -15.85 -14.69 -5.64
N GLU A 44 -15.04 -15.54 -5.01
CA GLU A 44 -13.79 -15.15 -4.36
C GLU A 44 -12.83 -14.50 -5.36
N ARG A 45 -12.67 -15.10 -6.54
CA ARG A 45 -11.85 -14.51 -7.61
C ARG A 45 -12.34 -13.11 -7.98
N ARG A 46 -13.64 -12.96 -8.27
CA ARG A 46 -14.22 -11.66 -8.62
C ARG A 46 -14.00 -10.64 -7.52
N ARG A 47 -14.23 -11.05 -6.26
CA ARG A 47 -13.99 -10.20 -5.08
C ARG A 47 -12.56 -9.68 -5.04
N PHE A 48 -11.55 -10.51 -5.29
CA PHE A 48 -10.15 -10.05 -5.29
C PHE A 48 -9.85 -9.12 -6.45
N LEU A 49 -10.40 -9.40 -7.64
CA LEU A 49 -10.21 -8.50 -8.78
C LEU A 49 -10.81 -7.12 -8.49
N ASP A 50 -12.04 -7.09 -7.98
CA ASP A 50 -12.75 -5.85 -7.64
C ASP A 50 -12.03 -5.10 -6.51
N LEU A 51 -11.62 -5.81 -5.45
CA LEU A 51 -10.96 -5.23 -4.28
C LEU A 51 -9.64 -4.54 -4.63
N PHE A 52 -8.88 -5.13 -5.56
CA PHE A 52 -7.56 -4.65 -5.94
C PHE A 52 -7.54 -3.98 -7.31
N GLY A 53 -8.68 -3.55 -7.84
CA GLY A 53 -8.77 -2.79 -9.09
C GLY A 53 -8.19 -3.52 -10.31
N GLN A 54 -8.19 -4.85 -10.30
CA GLN A 54 -7.55 -5.65 -11.33
C GLN A 54 -8.39 -5.72 -12.59
N GLY A 55 -7.75 -5.43 -13.73
CA GLY A 55 -8.33 -5.60 -15.05
C GLY A 55 -8.15 -7.02 -15.59
N TYR A 56 -7.86 -7.11 -16.88
CA TYR A 56 -7.53 -8.37 -17.53
C TYR A 56 -6.19 -8.91 -16.99
N ILE A 57 -6.17 -10.19 -16.60
CA ILE A 57 -4.94 -10.89 -16.20
C ILE A 57 -4.58 -11.92 -17.27
N ASP A 58 -3.37 -11.83 -17.80
CA ASP A 58 -2.87 -12.79 -18.77
C ASP A 58 -2.85 -14.20 -18.17
N ARG A 59 -3.21 -15.21 -18.98
CA ARG A 59 -3.24 -16.61 -18.56
C ARG A 59 -1.89 -17.08 -18.00
N ALA A 60 -0.77 -16.60 -18.53
CA ALA A 60 0.58 -16.93 -18.05
C ALA A 60 0.85 -16.36 -16.65
N HIS A 61 0.25 -15.22 -16.31
CA HIS A 61 0.45 -14.52 -15.04
C HIS A 61 -0.62 -14.85 -13.98
N TYR A 62 -1.75 -15.42 -14.40
CA TYR A 62 -2.93 -15.64 -13.58
C TYR A 62 -2.64 -16.32 -12.24
N GLY A 63 -1.86 -17.41 -12.25
CA GLY A 63 -1.53 -18.13 -11.02
C GLY A 63 -0.75 -17.28 -10.02
N ARG A 64 0.22 -16.49 -10.52
CA ARG A 64 1.05 -15.59 -9.70
C ARG A 64 0.23 -14.44 -9.14
N VAL A 65 -0.54 -13.74 -9.99
CA VAL A 65 -1.38 -12.62 -9.57
C VAL A 65 -2.39 -13.07 -8.53
N MET A 66 -3.17 -14.13 -8.79
CA MET A 66 -4.17 -14.59 -7.83
C MET A 66 -3.59 -15.04 -6.48
N ARG A 67 -2.36 -15.57 -6.47
CA ARG A 67 -1.63 -15.87 -5.23
C ARG A 67 -1.30 -14.59 -4.45
N ILE A 68 -0.77 -13.57 -5.13
CA ILE A 68 -0.46 -12.26 -4.54
C ILE A 68 -1.73 -11.64 -3.95
N LEU A 69 -2.81 -11.54 -4.72
CA LEU A 69 -4.05 -10.91 -4.28
C LEU A 69 -4.63 -11.59 -3.03
N ARG A 70 -4.63 -12.93 -2.99
CA ARG A 70 -5.08 -13.69 -1.82
C ARG A 70 -4.22 -13.38 -0.60
N SER A 71 -2.90 -13.45 -0.74
CA SER A 71 -1.97 -13.19 0.36
C SER A 71 -2.16 -11.79 0.95
N VAL A 72 -2.35 -10.78 0.10
CA VAL A 72 -2.64 -9.41 0.54
C VAL A 72 -4.00 -9.29 1.20
N ALA A 73 -5.03 -9.95 0.67
CA ALA A 73 -6.35 -9.99 1.28
C ALA A 73 -6.35 -10.67 2.66
N ASP A 74 -5.43 -11.61 2.88
CA ASP A 74 -5.21 -12.28 4.15
C ASP A 74 -4.36 -11.43 5.13
N GLY A 75 -4.07 -10.16 4.81
CA GLY A 75 -3.32 -9.23 5.66
C GLY A 75 -1.80 -9.30 5.51
N ASN A 76 -1.27 -10.07 4.57
CA ASN A 76 0.17 -10.19 4.39
C ASN A 76 0.72 -9.12 3.43
N PRO A 77 1.86 -8.51 3.72
CA PRO A 77 2.58 -7.73 2.73
C PRO A 77 3.06 -8.61 1.56
N ILE A 78 2.97 -8.10 0.34
CA ILE A 78 3.62 -8.70 -0.83
C ILE A 78 5.12 -8.93 -0.58
N GLU A 79 5.56 -10.13 -0.94
CA GLU A 79 6.95 -10.59 -0.85
C GLU A 79 7.87 -9.83 -1.82
N THR A 80 9.16 -9.74 -1.47
CA THR A 80 10.16 -8.99 -2.26
C THR A 80 10.23 -9.46 -3.72
N ASP A 81 10.22 -10.76 -3.97
CA ASP A 81 10.31 -11.31 -5.32
C ASP A 81 9.09 -10.97 -6.18
N ASP A 82 7.91 -10.89 -5.55
CA ASP A 82 6.67 -10.46 -6.20
C ASP A 82 6.64 -8.96 -6.43
N LEU A 83 7.16 -8.14 -5.51
CA LEU A 83 7.33 -6.69 -5.72
C LEU A 83 8.28 -6.39 -6.89
N LEU A 84 9.41 -7.10 -6.99
CA LEU A 84 10.36 -6.93 -8.11
C LEU A 84 9.72 -7.29 -9.44
N TRP A 85 8.92 -8.36 -9.46
CA TRP A 85 8.18 -8.75 -10.66
C TRP A 85 7.08 -7.74 -11.01
N LEU A 86 6.31 -7.26 -10.03
CA LEU A 86 5.30 -6.20 -10.21
C LEU A 86 5.93 -4.87 -10.65
N GLY A 87 7.17 -4.59 -10.26
CA GLY A 87 7.92 -3.41 -10.72
C GLY A 87 8.50 -3.54 -12.14
N SER A 88 8.34 -4.70 -12.79
CA SER A 88 8.91 -4.98 -14.11
C SER A 88 7.90 -5.69 -15.02
N THR A 89 7.95 -7.01 -15.12
CA THR A 89 7.11 -7.82 -16.04
C THR A 89 5.63 -7.75 -15.69
N GLY A 90 5.29 -7.58 -14.41
CA GLY A 90 3.92 -7.54 -13.89
C GLY A 90 3.38 -6.14 -13.65
N SER A 91 3.96 -5.08 -14.26
CA SER A 91 3.58 -3.68 -14.00
C SER A 91 2.10 -3.38 -14.15
N ASP A 92 1.43 -4.02 -15.11
CA ASP A 92 0.01 -3.81 -15.39
C ASP A 92 -0.89 -4.31 -14.24
N TYR A 93 -0.38 -5.19 -13.38
CA TYR A 93 -1.09 -5.70 -12.21
C TYR A 93 -0.76 -4.91 -10.93
N TRP A 94 0.18 -3.96 -11.00
CA TRP A 94 0.58 -3.12 -9.87
C TRP A 94 -0.33 -1.90 -9.71
N THR A 95 -1.61 -2.18 -9.50
CA THR A 95 -2.68 -1.20 -9.37
C THR A 95 -2.51 -0.33 -8.13
N GLU A 96 -3.19 0.83 -8.11
CA GLU A 96 -3.20 1.76 -6.99
C GLU A 96 -3.76 1.09 -5.73
N GLU A 97 -4.85 0.34 -5.87
CA GLU A 97 -5.54 -0.37 -4.79
C GLU A 97 -4.66 -1.46 -4.19
N LEU A 98 -3.99 -2.27 -5.02
CA LEU A 98 -3.07 -3.31 -4.54
C LEU A 98 -1.86 -2.71 -3.83
N ARG A 99 -1.33 -1.59 -4.34
CA ARG A 99 -0.21 -0.87 -3.72
C ARG A 99 -0.59 -0.30 -2.35
N LYS A 100 -1.76 0.31 -2.24
CA LYS A 100 -2.28 0.83 -0.96
C LYS A 100 -2.49 -0.31 0.03
N ALA A 101 -3.09 -1.42 -0.37
CA ALA A 101 -3.29 -2.58 0.49
C ALA A 101 -1.95 -3.19 0.96
N HIS A 102 -0.97 -3.35 0.06
CA HIS A 102 0.39 -3.77 0.44
C HIS A 102 1.00 -2.85 1.52
N HIS A 103 0.88 -1.53 1.34
CA HIS A 103 1.40 -0.58 2.31
C HIS A 103 0.61 -0.56 3.62
N CYS A 104 -0.70 -0.78 3.59
CA CYS A 104 -1.53 -0.97 4.78
C CYS A 104 -1.01 -2.16 5.60
N ASN A 105 -0.85 -3.33 4.97
CA ASN A 105 -0.35 -4.54 5.62
C ASN A 105 1.07 -4.35 6.18
N LYS A 106 1.96 -3.65 5.45
CA LYS A 106 3.29 -3.27 5.98
C LYS A 106 3.18 -2.37 7.20
N ALA A 107 2.30 -1.38 7.15
CA ALA A 107 2.12 -0.41 8.22
C ALA A 107 1.61 -1.10 9.50
N GLU A 108 0.63 -1.98 9.38
CA GLU A 108 0.09 -2.80 10.48
C GLU A 108 1.19 -3.67 11.10
N ALA A 109 1.93 -4.41 10.29
CA ALA A 109 3.03 -5.25 10.76
C ALA A 109 4.11 -4.45 11.51
N PHE A 110 4.45 -3.25 11.02
CA PHE A 110 5.39 -2.36 11.69
C PHE A 110 4.81 -1.75 12.99
N THR A 111 3.53 -1.39 13.00
CA THR A 111 2.85 -0.92 14.21
C THR A 111 2.80 -2.00 15.29
N GLU A 112 2.46 -3.23 14.93
CA GLU A 112 2.47 -4.38 15.84
C GLU A 112 3.88 -4.66 16.38
N ALA A 113 4.88 -4.70 15.49
CA ALA A 113 6.28 -4.87 15.89
C ALA A 113 6.75 -3.77 16.85
N TRP A 114 6.36 -2.52 16.61
CA TRP A 114 6.65 -1.41 17.52
C TRP A 114 6.02 -1.62 18.89
N HIS A 115 4.74 -2.00 18.97
CA HIS A 115 4.06 -2.25 20.24
C HIS A 115 4.69 -3.39 21.05
N HIS A 116 5.25 -4.41 20.38
CA HIS A 116 5.94 -5.51 21.05
C HIS A 116 7.36 -5.21 21.50
N THR A 117 8.11 -4.44 20.70
CA THR A 117 9.55 -4.24 20.91
C THR A 117 9.90 -2.88 21.52
N ASN A 118 8.96 -1.93 21.45
CA ASN A 118 9.17 -0.51 21.70
C ASN A 118 10.27 0.12 20.82
N ASP A 119 10.60 -0.51 19.68
CA ASP A 119 11.57 0.04 18.72
C ASP A 119 10.91 1.13 17.86
N VAL A 120 11.31 2.37 18.13
CA VAL A 120 10.81 3.57 17.43
C VAL A 120 11.06 3.50 15.93
N TRP A 121 12.10 2.82 15.44
CA TRP A 121 12.29 2.66 14.01
C TRP A 121 11.12 1.95 13.34
N GLN A 122 10.49 1.01 14.04
CA GLN A 122 9.27 0.36 13.55
C GLN A 122 8.11 1.35 13.49
N ALA A 123 7.96 2.26 14.46
CA ALA A 123 6.95 3.32 14.41
C ALA A 123 7.18 4.30 13.24
N ILE A 124 8.44 4.68 13.00
CA ILE A 124 8.85 5.53 11.87
C ILE A 124 8.49 4.85 10.54
N ASN A 125 8.84 3.57 10.39
CA ASN A 125 8.50 2.80 9.19
C ASN A 125 6.98 2.63 9.03
N ALA A 126 6.26 2.37 10.12
CA ALA A 126 4.80 2.29 10.13
C ALA A 126 4.17 3.58 9.62
N CYS A 127 4.60 4.74 10.12
CA CYS A 127 4.10 6.03 9.65
C CYS A 127 4.34 6.22 8.15
N ALA A 128 5.56 5.94 7.67
CA ALA A 128 5.88 6.03 6.25
C ALA A 128 5.00 5.13 5.37
N HIS A 129 4.64 3.95 5.85
CA HIS A 129 3.74 3.03 5.15
C HIS A 129 2.26 3.44 5.25
N TRP A 130 1.79 3.92 6.39
CA TRP A 130 0.43 4.46 6.55
C TRP A 130 0.17 5.62 5.59
N ARG A 131 1.14 6.51 5.41
CA ARG A 131 1.11 7.58 4.41
C ARG A 131 0.92 7.04 2.99
N LYS A 132 1.75 6.08 2.58
CA LYS A 132 1.66 5.44 1.26
C LYS A 132 0.38 4.64 1.05
N ALA A 133 -0.27 4.21 2.13
CA ALA A 133 -1.59 3.57 2.09
C ALA A 133 -2.75 4.58 1.96
N GLY A 134 -2.48 5.89 2.04
CA GLY A 134 -3.50 6.94 2.05
C GLY A 134 -4.11 7.23 3.42
N CYS A 135 -3.53 6.69 4.50
CA CYS A 135 -3.99 6.86 5.88
C CYS A 135 -3.03 7.77 6.68
N ALA A 136 -2.76 8.96 6.16
CA ALA A 136 -1.76 9.87 6.74
C ALA A 136 -2.08 10.30 8.19
N GLU A 137 -3.37 10.40 8.58
CA GLU A 137 -3.78 10.65 9.97
C GLU A 137 -3.31 9.54 10.93
N THR A 138 -3.48 8.27 10.54
CA THR A 138 -2.99 7.13 11.33
C THR A 138 -1.47 7.19 11.46
N GLY A 139 -0.78 7.47 10.35
CA GLY A 139 0.67 7.63 10.34
C GLY A 139 1.12 8.77 11.27
N LEU A 140 0.43 9.91 11.25
CA LEU A 140 0.71 11.07 12.09
C LEU A 140 0.55 10.73 13.57
N ALA A 141 -0.52 10.01 13.95
CA ALA A 141 -0.74 9.57 15.32
C ALA A 141 0.41 8.67 15.83
N ILE A 142 0.85 7.71 15.02
CA ILE A 142 1.98 6.82 15.34
C ILE A 142 3.27 7.64 15.51
N ALA A 143 3.58 8.55 14.58
CA ALA A 143 4.78 9.38 14.66
C ALA A 143 4.78 10.30 15.90
N GLY A 144 3.63 10.84 16.28
CA GLY A 144 3.48 11.65 17.50
C GLY A 144 3.77 10.86 18.78
N GLN A 145 3.25 9.64 18.88
CA GLN A 145 3.54 8.75 20.01
C GLN A 145 5.00 8.28 20.02
N ALA A 146 5.59 8.02 18.85
CA ALA A 146 7.00 7.69 18.74
C ALA A 146 7.88 8.84 19.26
N LEU A 147 7.58 10.09 18.87
CA LEU A 147 8.32 11.28 19.28
C LEU A 147 8.34 11.55 20.78
N SER A 148 7.33 11.11 21.53
CA SER A 148 7.31 11.25 22.99
C SER A 148 8.24 10.27 23.71
N GLN A 149 8.69 9.21 23.02
CA GLN A 149 9.54 8.16 23.57
C GLN A 149 11.02 8.31 23.14
N VAL A 150 11.30 9.13 22.12
CA VAL A 150 12.66 9.28 21.58
C VAL A 150 13.48 10.31 22.34
N THR A 151 14.65 9.86 22.80
CA THR A 151 15.68 10.71 23.39
C THR A 151 16.88 10.95 22.47
N ASP A 152 17.21 10.00 21.58
CA ASP A 152 18.34 10.11 20.65
C ASP A 152 18.10 11.17 19.57
N LYS A 153 19.14 11.99 19.31
CA LYS A 153 19.08 13.12 18.38
C LYS A 153 18.75 12.68 16.94
N LYS A 154 19.40 11.63 16.45
CA LYS A 154 19.23 11.16 15.06
C LYS A 154 17.87 10.53 14.87
N MET A 155 17.45 9.71 15.81
CA MET A 155 16.14 9.08 15.80
C MET A 155 15.02 10.12 15.92
N ARG A 156 15.21 11.17 16.74
CA ARG A 156 14.23 12.26 16.88
C ARG A 156 14.09 13.03 15.58
N SER A 157 15.21 13.34 14.92
CA SER A 157 15.20 13.95 13.58
C SER A 157 14.47 13.08 12.56
N ALA A 158 14.71 11.76 12.54
CA ALA A 158 14.03 10.85 11.63
C ALA A 158 12.50 10.77 11.89
N ALA A 159 12.10 10.74 13.16
CA ALA A 159 10.69 10.77 13.55
C ALA A 159 10.01 12.09 13.20
N LEU A 160 10.69 13.24 13.40
CA LEU A 160 10.19 14.56 13.00
C LEU A 160 10.06 14.71 11.48
N THR A 161 11.04 14.24 10.72
CA THR A 161 10.98 14.23 9.24
C THR A 161 9.79 13.40 8.76
N THR A 162 9.57 12.25 9.39
CA THR A 162 8.48 11.34 9.03
C THR A 162 7.11 11.91 9.41
N ARG A 163 6.99 12.51 10.60
CA ARG A 163 5.82 13.30 11.04
C ARG A 163 5.53 14.45 10.08
N GLY A 164 6.55 15.22 9.69
CA GLY A 164 6.41 16.32 8.75
C GLY A 164 5.90 15.86 7.39
N GLY A 165 6.35 14.70 6.92
CA GLY A 165 5.78 14.07 5.73
C GLY A 165 4.30 13.72 5.89
N ALA A 166 3.87 13.18 7.04
CA ALA A 166 2.44 12.89 7.27
C ALA A 166 1.60 14.17 7.32
N LEU A 167 2.10 15.23 7.96
CA LEU A 167 1.46 16.54 8.01
C LEU A 167 1.33 17.16 6.62
N ARG A 168 2.37 17.03 5.79
CA ARG A 168 2.36 17.47 4.40
C ARG A 168 1.27 16.76 3.59
N ASP A 169 1.16 15.44 3.71
CA ASP A 169 0.11 14.66 3.02
C ASP A 169 -1.31 15.09 3.46
N LEU A 170 -1.45 15.66 4.67
CA LEU A 170 -2.69 16.22 5.22
C LEU A 170 -2.86 17.72 4.92
N HIS A 171 -2.00 18.32 4.09
CA HIS A 171 -1.97 19.74 3.76
C HIS A 171 -1.79 20.68 4.97
N ARG A 172 -1.24 20.17 6.09
CA ARG A 172 -0.91 20.94 7.30
C ARG A 172 0.51 21.50 7.19
N TYR A 173 0.72 22.34 6.17
CA TYR A 173 2.06 22.71 5.73
C TYR A 173 2.89 23.46 6.78
N ASP A 174 2.30 24.34 7.58
CA ASP A 174 3.03 25.09 8.61
C ASP A 174 3.62 24.14 9.67
N GLU A 175 2.85 23.13 10.10
CA GLU A 175 3.31 22.13 11.06
C GLU A 175 4.31 21.15 10.43
N ALA A 176 4.14 20.83 9.14
CA ALA A 176 5.07 20.03 8.37
C ALA A 176 6.43 20.72 8.28
N LYS A 177 6.42 22.03 8.00
CA LYS A 177 7.60 22.89 7.96
C LYS A 177 8.27 22.93 9.33
N LEU A 178 7.54 23.21 10.41
CA LEU A 178 8.09 23.22 11.77
C LEU A 178 8.78 21.89 12.11
N SER A 179 8.15 20.76 11.76
CA SER A 179 8.74 19.44 11.98
C SER A 179 10.03 19.24 11.16
N GLY A 180 10.07 19.73 9.92
CA GLY A 180 11.25 19.69 9.08
C GLY A 180 12.38 20.58 9.59
N ASP A 181 12.07 21.79 10.05
CA ASP A 181 13.04 22.74 10.60
C ASP A 181 13.68 22.17 11.88
N GLU A 182 12.87 21.68 12.82
CA GLU A 182 13.38 21.02 14.04
C GLU A 182 14.24 19.77 13.71
N ALA A 183 13.82 18.97 12.73
CA ALA A 183 14.60 17.82 12.29
C ALA A 183 15.97 18.24 11.71
N HIS A 184 15.99 19.30 10.91
CA HIS A 184 17.21 19.83 10.32
C HIS A 184 18.16 20.40 11.38
N GLU A 185 17.65 21.12 12.38
CA GLU A 185 18.47 21.62 13.50
C GLU A 185 19.12 20.47 14.28
N LEU A 186 18.40 19.36 14.47
CA LEU A 186 18.93 18.17 15.12
C LEU A 186 19.98 17.47 14.26
N THR A 187 19.83 17.42 12.94
CA THR A 187 20.79 16.78 12.05
C THR A 187 21.09 17.64 10.82
N PRO A 188 21.91 18.69 10.96
CA PRO A 188 22.11 19.67 9.89
C PRO A 188 22.90 19.11 8.69
N THR A 189 23.60 18.00 8.88
CA THR A 189 24.34 17.29 7.84
C THR A 189 23.52 16.19 7.16
N ASP A 190 22.26 16.01 7.54
CA ASP A 190 21.34 15.04 6.94
C ASP A 190 20.52 15.72 5.85
N PHE A 191 20.51 15.13 4.65
CA PHE A 191 19.75 15.68 3.53
C PHE A 191 18.24 15.46 3.67
N ARG A 192 17.78 14.48 4.47
CA ARG A 192 16.36 14.06 4.52
C ARG A 192 15.42 15.18 5.00
N PRO A 193 15.69 15.91 6.10
CA PRO A 193 14.91 17.09 6.45
C PRO A 193 14.87 18.14 5.34
N CYS A 194 15.99 18.34 4.63
CA CYS A 194 16.06 19.30 3.52
C CYS A 194 15.14 18.90 2.35
N THR A 195 15.06 17.60 2.02
CA THR A 195 14.14 17.10 0.97
C THR A 195 12.67 17.30 1.34
N LEU A 196 12.30 17.10 2.61
CA LEU A 196 10.97 17.39 3.11
C LEU A 196 10.65 18.88 3.00
N LEU A 197 11.54 19.74 3.52
CA LEU A 197 11.35 21.19 3.50
C LEU A 197 11.24 21.73 2.07
N GLY A 198 12.05 21.21 1.13
CA GLY A 198 11.92 21.51 -0.29
C GLY A 198 10.51 21.23 -0.82
N ALA A 199 9.98 20.04 -0.53
CA ALA A 199 8.63 19.67 -0.96
C ALA A 199 7.54 20.53 -0.33
N VAL A 200 7.62 20.77 0.98
CA VAL A 200 6.65 21.59 1.73
C VAL A 200 6.62 23.03 1.19
N HIS A 201 7.78 23.67 1.01
CA HIS A 201 7.83 25.03 0.47
C HIS A 201 7.29 25.10 -0.96
N MET A 202 7.59 24.11 -1.81
CA MET A 202 7.05 24.03 -3.16
C MET A 202 5.52 23.93 -3.19
N GLU A 203 4.93 23.11 -2.32
CA GLU A 203 3.48 22.94 -2.20
C GLU A 203 2.79 24.15 -1.53
N MET A 204 3.50 24.90 -0.68
CA MET A 204 3.05 26.22 -0.18
C MET A 204 3.13 27.34 -1.23
N GLY A 205 3.76 27.09 -2.37
CA GLY A 205 3.99 28.08 -3.43
C GLY A 205 5.23 28.96 -3.23
N ASP A 206 6.02 28.74 -2.20
CA ASP A 206 7.32 29.38 -1.98
C ASP A 206 8.41 28.63 -2.77
N LEU A 207 8.38 28.84 -4.09
CA LEU A 207 9.22 28.09 -5.03
C LEU A 207 10.71 28.39 -4.85
N MET A 208 11.05 29.62 -4.44
CA MET A 208 12.44 29.99 -4.19
C MET A 208 13.00 29.19 -3.02
N ALA A 209 12.36 29.24 -1.85
CA ALA A 209 12.82 28.48 -0.69
C ALA A 209 12.78 26.97 -0.96
N GLY A 210 11.77 26.48 -1.68
CA GLY A 210 11.70 25.09 -2.10
C GLY A 210 12.92 24.64 -2.89
N THR A 211 13.33 25.42 -3.89
CA THR A 211 14.53 25.12 -4.68
C THR A 211 15.84 25.28 -3.90
N ASP A 212 15.92 26.23 -2.96
CA ASP A 212 17.10 26.40 -2.10
C ASP A 212 17.27 25.19 -1.16
N TRP A 213 16.18 24.68 -0.59
CA TRP A 213 16.19 23.46 0.23
C TRP A 213 16.56 22.21 -0.56
N TYR A 214 16.06 22.08 -1.80
CA TYR A 214 16.49 20.98 -2.67
C TYR A 214 17.97 21.08 -3.04
N ALA A 215 18.48 22.26 -3.40
CA ALA A 215 19.90 22.45 -3.66
C ALA A 215 20.76 22.12 -2.43
N LYS A 216 20.30 22.46 -1.22
CA LYS A 216 20.94 22.07 0.03
C LYS A 216 20.92 20.55 0.25
N ALA A 217 19.81 19.89 -0.07
CA ALA A 217 19.72 18.43 0.00
C ALA A 217 20.72 17.77 -0.96
N GLU A 218 20.82 18.24 -2.20
CA GLU A 218 21.79 17.75 -3.20
C GLU A 218 23.23 17.95 -2.72
N ALA A 219 23.55 19.13 -2.15
CA ALA A 219 24.86 19.41 -1.58
C ALA A 219 25.22 18.49 -0.39
N LEU A 220 24.22 17.96 0.32
CA LEU A 220 24.36 16.98 1.40
C LEU A 220 24.29 15.51 0.91
N GLY A 221 24.22 15.29 -0.40
CA GLY A 221 24.28 13.96 -1.02
C GLY A 221 22.93 13.34 -1.37
N ALA A 222 21.84 14.11 -1.39
CA ALA A 222 20.59 13.63 -1.96
C ALA A 222 20.76 13.39 -3.47
N ASP A 223 20.26 12.26 -3.94
CA ASP A 223 20.23 11.94 -5.36
C ASP A 223 19.30 12.88 -6.13
N GLN A 224 19.82 13.45 -7.22
CA GLN A 224 19.10 14.41 -8.06
C GLN A 224 17.84 13.78 -8.68
N GLU A 225 17.90 12.51 -9.09
CA GLU A 225 16.76 11.83 -9.72
C GLU A 225 15.59 11.68 -8.74
N THR A 226 15.90 11.43 -7.47
CA THR A 226 14.92 11.36 -6.38
C THR A 226 14.22 12.70 -6.17
N ILE A 227 14.95 13.82 -6.16
CA ILE A 227 14.36 15.16 -6.07
C ILE A 227 13.51 15.46 -7.31
N ASP A 228 13.97 15.09 -8.51
CA ASP A 228 13.19 15.29 -9.74
C ASP A 228 11.89 14.49 -9.74
N ARG A 229 11.90 13.28 -9.19
CA ARG A 229 10.69 12.47 -9.00
C ARG A 229 9.71 13.15 -8.05
N GLU A 230 10.22 13.76 -6.98
CA GLU A 230 9.41 14.53 -6.03
C GLU A 230 8.77 15.75 -6.71
N ILE A 231 9.55 16.53 -7.47
CA ILE A 231 9.04 17.68 -8.22
C ILE A 231 7.96 17.24 -9.23
N ARG A 232 8.16 16.11 -9.94
CA ARG A 232 7.13 15.54 -10.84
C ARG A 232 5.84 15.22 -10.09
N SER A 233 5.95 14.62 -8.91
CA SER A 233 4.79 14.29 -8.07
C SER A 233 4.01 15.55 -7.69
N ILE A 234 4.71 16.59 -7.19
CA ILE A 234 4.11 17.87 -6.81
C ILE A 234 3.41 18.52 -8.02
N LEU A 235 4.09 18.56 -9.18
CA LEU A 235 3.51 19.11 -10.41
C LEU A 235 2.27 18.33 -10.88
N ALA A 236 2.27 17.01 -10.72
CA ALA A 236 1.14 16.15 -11.09
C ALA A 236 -0.09 16.42 -10.21
N ALA A 237 0.12 16.68 -8.90
CA ALA A 237 -0.93 17.03 -7.96
C ALA A 237 -1.44 18.47 -8.11
N ALA A 238 -0.59 19.40 -8.56
CA ALA A 238 -0.94 20.80 -8.71
C ALA A 238 -2.03 21.07 -9.78
N THR A 239 -2.84 22.11 -9.55
CA THR A 239 -3.81 22.58 -10.55
C THR A 239 -3.10 23.05 -11.83
N ARG A 240 -3.83 23.15 -12.94
CA ARG A 240 -3.27 23.61 -14.22
C ARG A 240 -2.56 24.97 -14.11
N GLY A 241 -3.12 25.90 -13.34
CA GLY A 241 -2.57 27.23 -13.13
C GLY A 241 -1.29 27.22 -12.29
N GLU A 242 -1.30 26.51 -11.16
CA GLU A 242 -0.13 26.33 -10.30
C GLU A 242 1.00 25.63 -11.05
N ARG A 243 0.71 24.50 -11.69
CA ARG A 243 1.67 23.74 -12.48
C ARG A 243 2.37 24.61 -13.52
N LYS A 244 1.63 25.47 -14.23
CA LYS A 244 2.22 26.39 -15.22
C LYS A 244 3.19 27.37 -14.54
N ARG A 245 2.76 28.03 -13.47
CA ARG A 245 3.61 28.97 -12.71
C ARG A 245 4.87 28.30 -12.16
N MET A 246 4.73 27.09 -11.61
CA MET A 246 5.86 26.31 -11.07
C MET A 246 6.88 25.98 -12.15
N LYS A 247 6.43 25.49 -13.31
CA LYS A 247 7.32 25.19 -14.44
C LYS A 247 8.06 26.42 -14.94
N GLU A 248 7.37 27.55 -15.09
CA GLU A 248 7.97 28.82 -15.52
C GLU A 248 9.03 29.31 -14.51
N ALA A 249 8.71 29.29 -13.21
CA ALA A 249 9.64 29.69 -12.16
C ALA A 249 10.88 28.79 -12.08
N LEU A 250 10.70 27.46 -12.11
CA LEU A 250 11.81 26.50 -12.11
C LEU A 250 12.72 26.72 -13.33
N LYS A 251 12.16 26.80 -14.54
CA LYS A 251 12.95 27.07 -15.76
C LYS A 251 13.64 28.41 -15.74
N SER A 252 13.02 29.46 -15.18
CA SER A 252 13.64 30.77 -15.05
C SER A 252 14.82 30.75 -14.08
N ARG A 253 14.79 29.89 -13.06
CA ARG A 253 15.86 29.78 -12.08
C ARG A 253 17.07 29.03 -12.64
N ASP A 254 16.85 27.89 -13.27
CA ASP A 254 17.93 27.12 -13.90
C ASP A 254 17.40 26.36 -15.13
N PRO A 255 17.54 26.95 -16.34
CA PRO A 255 17.06 26.33 -17.57
C PRO A 255 17.70 24.97 -17.88
N HIS A 256 18.93 24.74 -17.42
CA HIS A 256 19.65 23.50 -17.69
C HIS A 256 19.19 22.38 -16.75
N ARG A 257 19.16 22.66 -15.43
CA ARG A 257 18.71 21.73 -14.38
C ARG A 257 17.27 21.27 -14.57
N TYR A 258 16.41 22.13 -15.10
CA TYR A 258 14.98 21.89 -15.28
C TYR A 258 14.55 21.75 -16.75
N SER A 259 15.48 21.40 -17.63
CA SER A 259 15.24 21.19 -19.07
C SER A 259 14.19 20.10 -19.38
N TRP A 260 13.93 19.20 -18.43
CA TRP A 260 12.97 18.10 -18.53
C TRP A 260 11.50 18.48 -18.24
N LEU A 261 11.22 19.71 -17.80
CA LEU A 261 9.86 20.20 -17.45
C LEU A 261 8.99 20.57 -18.65
#